data_AF-A0A955ZNF3-F1
#
_entry.id   AF-A0A955ZNF3-F1
#
_cell.length_a   1.000
_cell.length_b   1.000
_cell.length_c   1.000
_cell.angle_alpha   90.00
_cell.angle_beta   90.00
_cell.angle_gamma   90.00
#
_symmetry.space_group_name_H-M   'P 1'
#
loop_
_entity.id
_entity.type
_entity.pdbx_description
1 polymer ?
#
loop_
_entity_poly.entity_id
_entity_poly.type
_entity_poly.pdbx_seq_one_letter_code
_entity_poly.pdbx_strand_id
1 'polypeptide(L)'
;MLKLVVFFVAGCLVAALVAGAILAKPFLRQHVIDEAARRGVVLEPGEVNVAFGHVSVDRSSFRLIGVPGVSGTAESTEVFLDFLTPKRVETRGVSVEAVGSAPMLALAVTEWTKRFPEAYRLPTQAQEVNVSWRPAAGQDPWLTLKGGSLTPTTGGATFHADAAKALGFDVGKVGAAFTANDADVALGFGEDDVGNAPVRIRVQHALPSPTADVELAPVDLDKLAGPFGVKLPIKDVVASGKAHLVFERAVEPKPISGHLLAKLQGFVPPHPPELDGFVFGDSTTLESDFTVTPDRKNVTLTKTTVAAGAFKLAGNGSIEREDTHARIRMALTGNLPCDALAGAAAETHLGSVLGKIVGAAAKQALKGSVGVTVKLDADTRELENAKLERIIGVGCGLKPLDFTKLDFGALQKSLPPLPSGLPPLPNIDLKVEKKAAPANSSGQ
;
A
#
# COMPACT_ATOMS: atom_id res chain seq x y z
N MET A 1 -2.36 -17.25 -8.30
CA MET A 1 -3.79 -17.47 -8.62
C MET A 1 -4.12 -17.14 -10.09
N LEU A 2 -3.64 -16.03 -10.66
CA LEU A 2 -3.87 -15.70 -12.08
C LEU A 2 -3.18 -16.61 -13.11
N LYS A 3 -1.97 -17.14 -12.83
CA LYS A 3 -1.35 -18.17 -13.70
C LYS A 3 -2.15 -19.46 -13.79
N LEU A 4 -3.06 -19.67 -12.83
CA LEU A 4 -3.65 -20.97 -12.57
C LEU A 4 -4.85 -21.26 -13.47
N VAL A 5 -5.24 -20.27 -14.26
CA VAL A 5 -6.56 -20.16 -14.87
C VAL A 5 -6.59 -20.72 -16.30
N VAL A 6 -5.45 -20.97 -16.95
CA VAL A 6 -5.43 -21.08 -18.42
C VAL A 6 -4.67 -22.28 -19.02
N PHE A 7 -3.84 -23.01 -18.29
CA PHE A 7 -2.91 -23.96 -18.92
C PHE A 7 -3.58 -25.31 -19.27
N PHE A 8 -3.97 -25.54 -20.54
CA PHE A 8 -4.76 -26.71 -20.94
C PHE A 8 -4.40 -27.45 -22.26
N VAL A 9 -4.11 -28.75 -22.11
CA VAL A 9 -4.07 -29.87 -23.09
C VAL A 9 -2.86 -29.90 -24.04
N ALA A 10 -2.11 -31.02 -24.07
CA ALA A 10 -1.92 -31.90 -25.24
C ALA A 10 -0.97 -33.09 -24.98
N GLY A 11 -1.02 -34.12 -25.85
CA GLY A 11 -0.07 -35.23 -25.82
C GLY A 11 -0.50 -36.56 -26.46
N CYS A 12 -1.28 -36.56 -27.53
CA CYS A 12 -1.42 -37.50 -28.67
C CYS A 12 -1.18 -39.03 -28.74
N LEU A 13 -1.78 -39.60 -29.81
CA LEU A 13 -1.23 -40.65 -30.71
C LEU A 13 -1.91 -40.64 -32.11
N VAL A 14 -1.17 -40.89 -33.21
CA VAL A 14 -1.67 -41.07 -34.60
C VAL A 14 -1.88 -42.56 -34.90
N ALA A 15 -3.03 -42.95 -35.46
CA ALA A 15 -3.12 -43.81 -36.65
C ALA A 15 -4.57 -43.98 -37.14
N ALA A 16 -4.76 -43.83 -38.45
CA ALA A 16 -5.95 -44.14 -39.25
C ALA A 16 -7.13 -43.15 -39.17
N LEU A 17 -7.14 -42.14 -40.05
CA LEU A 17 -8.28 -41.23 -40.06
C LEU A 17 -8.58 -40.50 -41.38
N VAL A 18 -9.55 -41.05 -42.11
CA VAL A 18 -10.76 -40.29 -42.49
C VAL A 18 -12.03 -41.03 -42.03
N ALA A 19 -12.00 -42.37 -41.87
CA ALA A 19 -13.13 -43.15 -41.35
C ALA A 19 -13.12 -43.39 -39.81
N GLY A 20 -11.98 -43.20 -39.13
CA GLY A 20 -11.81 -43.49 -37.69
C GLY A 20 -12.20 -42.37 -36.69
N ALA A 21 -12.48 -41.13 -37.11
CA ALA A 21 -12.73 -39.99 -36.20
C ALA A 21 -13.95 -40.22 -35.34
N ILE A 22 -14.95 -40.90 -35.87
CA ILE A 22 -16.21 -41.10 -35.18
C ILE A 22 -16.03 -42.13 -34.06
N LEU A 23 -15.20 -43.15 -34.26
CA LEU A 23 -14.91 -44.19 -33.26
C LEU A 23 -13.79 -43.80 -32.27
N ALA A 24 -12.92 -42.85 -32.62
CA ALA A 24 -11.83 -42.39 -31.76
C ALA A 24 -12.24 -41.33 -30.72
N LYS A 25 -13.45 -40.74 -30.81
CA LYS A 25 -13.94 -39.71 -29.87
C LYS A 25 -13.81 -40.09 -28.38
N PRO A 26 -14.26 -41.28 -27.91
CA PRO A 26 -14.12 -41.64 -26.49
C PRO A 26 -12.65 -41.80 -26.08
N PHE A 27 -11.79 -42.32 -26.96
CA PHE A 27 -10.36 -42.45 -26.69
C PHE A 27 -9.68 -41.08 -26.58
N LEU A 28 -9.95 -40.18 -27.52
CA LEU A 28 -9.47 -38.80 -27.50
C LEU A 28 -9.93 -38.07 -26.24
N ARG A 29 -11.21 -38.21 -25.87
CA ARG A 29 -11.74 -37.61 -24.64
C ARG A 29 -10.99 -38.11 -23.40
N GLN A 30 -10.81 -39.42 -23.26
CA GLN A 30 -10.10 -39.99 -22.13
C GLN A 30 -8.64 -39.51 -22.10
N HIS A 31 -8.00 -39.45 -23.26
CA HIS A 31 -6.63 -38.98 -23.38
C HIS A 31 -6.46 -37.51 -22.98
N VAL A 32 -7.39 -36.63 -23.38
CA VAL A 32 -7.43 -35.23 -22.94
C VAL A 32 -7.57 -35.16 -21.41
N ILE A 33 -8.42 -35.99 -20.81
CA ILE A 33 -8.60 -36.08 -19.34
C ILE A 33 -7.31 -36.54 -18.65
N ASP A 34 -6.70 -37.62 -19.13
CA ASP A 34 -5.49 -38.20 -18.53
C ASP A 34 -4.31 -37.22 -18.63
N GLU A 35 -4.19 -36.51 -19.75
CA GLU A 35 -3.16 -35.49 -19.94
C GLU A 35 -3.40 -34.26 -19.06
N ALA A 36 -4.65 -33.82 -18.91
CA ALA A 36 -4.99 -32.78 -17.94
C ALA A 36 -4.63 -33.20 -16.52
N ALA A 37 -4.90 -34.47 -16.16
CA ALA A 37 -4.56 -35.01 -14.84
C ALA A 37 -3.04 -35.07 -14.61
N ARG A 38 -2.25 -35.45 -15.63
CA ARG A 38 -0.77 -35.41 -15.57
C ARG A 38 -0.23 -34.00 -15.32
N ARG A 39 -0.95 -32.98 -15.76
CA ARG A 39 -0.62 -31.55 -15.56
C ARG A 39 -1.28 -30.94 -14.32
N GLY A 40 -1.89 -31.78 -13.47
CA GLY A 40 -2.44 -31.34 -12.19
C GLY A 40 -3.88 -30.83 -12.26
N VAL A 41 -4.65 -31.19 -13.28
CA VAL A 41 -6.01 -30.69 -13.47
C VAL A 41 -7.02 -31.83 -13.62
N VAL A 42 -8.11 -31.74 -12.87
CA VAL A 42 -9.33 -32.50 -13.12
C VAL A 42 -10.16 -31.73 -14.16
N LEU A 43 -10.21 -32.25 -15.38
CA LEU A 43 -10.95 -31.66 -16.50
C LEU A 43 -12.23 -32.46 -16.75
N GLU A 44 -13.35 -31.76 -16.89
CA GLU A 44 -14.60 -32.31 -17.40
C GLU A 44 -14.84 -31.68 -18.78
N PRO A 45 -14.36 -32.33 -19.87
CA PRO A 45 -14.49 -31.77 -21.20
C PRO A 45 -15.94 -31.83 -21.66
N GLY A 46 -16.40 -30.75 -22.31
CA GLY A 46 -17.68 -30.70 -23.01
C GLY A 46 -17.57 -31.40 -24.37
N GLU A 47 -17.58 -30.61 -25.44
CA GLU A 47 -17.41 -31.14 -26.80
C GLU A 47 -15.94 -31.15 -27.19
N VAL A 48 -15.46 -32.28 -27.71
CA VAL A 48 -14.08 -32.41 -28.20
C VAL A 48 -14.13 -32.56 -29.71
N ASN A 49 -13.52 -31.61 -30.41
CA ASN A 49 -13.39 -31.63 -31.86
C ASN A 49 -11.90 -31.76 -32.23
N VAL A 50 -11.64 -32.49 -33.30
CA VAL A 50 -10.27 -32.68 -33.81
C VAL A 50 -10.26 -32.20 -35.25
N ALA A 51 -9.31 -31.33 -35.53
CA ALA A 51 -9.01 -30.86 -36.86
C ALA A 51 -7.51 -31.04 -37.14
N PHE A 52 -7.11 -30.80 -38.39
CA PHE A 52 -5.71 -30.97 -38.74
C PHE A 52 -4.83 -29.98 -37.96
N GLY A 53 -3.89 -30.51 -37.18
CA GLY A 53 -2.93 -29.74 -36.38
C GLY A 53 -3.47 -29.14 -35.07
N HIS A 54 -4.72 -29.39 -34.69
CA HIS A 54 -5.24 -28.94 -33.39
C HIS A 54 -6.41 -29.77 -32.85
N VAL A 55 -6.60 -29.72 -31.54
CA VAL A 55 -7.76 -30.25 -30.82
C VAL A 55 -8.48 -29.08 -30.17
N SER A 56 -9.80 -28.96 -30.34
CA SER A 56 -10.61 -28.01 -29.59
C SER A 56 -11.45 -28.72 -28.54
N VAL A 57 -11.58 -28.09 -27.37
CA VAL A 57 -12.44 -28.52 -26.27
C VAL A 57 -13.34 -27.35 -25.90
N ASP A 58 -14.63 -27.51 -26.18
CA ASP A 58 -15.62 -26.48 -25.96
C ASP A 58 -16.43 -26.76 -24.69
N ARG A 59 -16.77 -25.69 -23.96
CA ARG A 59 -17.57 -25.72 -22.72
C ARG A 59 -17.02 -26.69 -21.66
N SER A 60 -15.72 -26.62 -21.41
CA SER A 60 -15.07 -27.43 -20.37
C SER A 60 -15.23 -26.80 -18.99
N SER A 61 -15.34 -27.64 -17.96
CA SER A 61 -15.12 -27.23 -16.57
C SER A 61 -13.83 -27.86 -16.04
N PHE A 62 -13.19 -27.21 -15.07
CA PHE A 62 -11.93 -27.69 -14.52
C PHE A 62 -11.78 -27.38 -13.03
N ARG A 63 -10.96 -28.20 -12.37
CA ARG A 63 -10.52 -28.05 -10.97
C ARG A 63 -9.06 -28.46 -10.84
N LEU A 64 -8.36 -27.91 -9.86
CA LEU A 64 -6.94 -28.20 -9.69
C LEU A 64 -6.71 -29.28 -8.64
N ILE A 65 -5.88 -30.26 -8.99
CA ILE A 65 -5.58 -31.42 -8.15
C ILE A 65 -4.84 -30.95 -6.89
N GLY A 66 -5.50 -30.98 -5.74
CA GLY A 66 -4.89 -30.58 -4.47
C GLY A 66 -4.90 -29.07 -4.20
N VAL A 67 -5.63 -28.28 -5.00
CA VAL A 67 -5.92 -26.86 -4.70
C VAL A 67 -7.41 -26.70 -4.43
N PRO A 68 -7.88 -27.00 -3.21
CA PRO A 68 -9.29 -26.87 -2.88
C PRO A 68 -9.74 -25.42 -3.04
N GLY A 69 -10.96 -25.24 -3.54
CA GLY A 69 -11.56 -23.93 -3.72
C GLY A 69 -11.16 -23.21 -5.01
N VAL A 70 -10.35 -23.81 -5.90
CA VAL A 70 -10.14 -23.27 -7.24
C VAL A 70 -10.79 -24.13 -8.30
N SER A 71 -11.71 -23.52 -9.04
CA SER A 71 -12.43 -24.12 -10.15
C SER A 71 -12.65 -23.10 -11.25
N GLY A 72 -12.99 -23.58 -12.44
CA GLY A 72 -13.36 -22.68 -13.51
C GLY A 72 -14.04 -23.37 -14.67
N THR A 73 -14.39 -22.55 -15.65
CA THR A 73 -14.94 -22.97 -16.94
C THR A 73 -14.20 -22.26 -18.05
N ALA A 74 -14.17 -22.87 -19.23
CA ALA A 74 -13.71 -22.24 -20.45
C ALA A 74 -14.74 -22.47 -21.56
N GLU A 75 -15.04 -21.43 -22.32
CA GLU A 75 -15.96 -21.53 -23.46
C GLU A 75 -15.35 -22.34 -24.58
N SER A 76 -14.08 -22.07 -24.91
CA SER A 76 -13.33 -22.83 -25.90
C SER A 76 -11.84 -22.88 -25.55
N THR A 77 -11.24 -24.05 -25.72
CA THR A 77 -9.81 -24.30 -25.57
C THR A 77 -9.29 -24.95 -26.84
N GLU A 78 -8.43 -24.26 -27.57
CA GLU A 78 -7.74 -24.78 -28.74
C GLU A 78 -6.31 -25.15 -28.42
N VAL A 79 -5.91 -26.30 -28.94
CA VAL A 79 -4.68 -26.97 -28.57
C VAL A 79 -3.92 -27.29 -29.83
N PHE A 80 -2.90 -26.50 -30.11
CA PHE A 80 -2.14 -26.64 -31.33
C PHE A 80 -1.06 -27.67 -31.15
N LEU A 81 -0.97 -28.56 -32.13
CA LEU A 81 -0.10 -29.71 -32.12
C LEU A 81 0.99 -29.54 -33.18
N ASP A 82 2.23 -29.87 -32.82
CA ASP A 82 3.28 -30.19 -33.79
C ASP A 82 3.36 -31.71 -33.92
N PHE A 83 2.77 -32.22 -35.00
CA PHE A 83 2.33 -33.62 -35.15
C PHE A 83 1.44 -34.06 -34.01
N LEU A 84 2.08 -34.44 -32.91
CA LEU A 84 1.50 -35.07 -31.74
C LEU A 84 1.92 -34.39 -30.43
N THR A 85 2.80 -33.42 -30.49
CA THR A 85 3.27 -32.76 -29.28
C THR A 85 2.50 -31.45 -29.12
N PRO A 86 1.93 -31.15 -27.94
CA PRO A 86 1.46 -29.80 -27.64
C PRO A 86 2.53 -28.78 -28.01
N LYS A 87 2.13 -27.76 -28.75
CA LYS A 87 3.01 -26.61 -29.01
C LYS A 87 2.52 -25.37 -28.30
N ARG A 88 1.21 -25.14 -28.28
CA ARG A 88 0.60 -24.00 -27.61
C ARG A 88 -0.87 -24.27 -27.30
N VAL A 89 -1.39 -23.50 -26.35
CA VAL A 89 -2.80 -23.52 -25.96
C VAL A 89 -3.35 -22.11 -26.12
N GLU A 90 -4.53 -22.01 -26.72
CA GLU A 90 -5.32 -20.78 -26.74
C GLU A 90 -6.66 -21.05 -26.08
N THR A 91 -7.06 -20.21 -25.14
CA THR A 91 -8.33 -20.37 -24.42
C THR A 91 -9.13 -19.08 -24.45
N ARG A 92 -10.44 -19.18 -24.57
CA ARG A 92 -11.36 -18.05 -24.58
C ARG A 92 -12.50 -18.25 -23.59
N GLY A 93 -13.04 -17.14 -23.08
CA GLY A 93 -14.20 -17.13 -22.19
C GLY A 93 -13.91 -17.87 -20.89
N VAL A 94 -12.75 -17.61 -20.30
CA VAL A 94 -12.34 -18.31 -19.08
C VAL A 94 -12.97 -17.64 -17.88
N SER A 95 -13.68 -18.40 -17.06
CA SER A 95 -14.20 -17.93 -15.77
C SER A 95 -13.59 -18.76 -14.66
N VAL A 96 -12.92 -18.11 -13.71
CA VAL A 96 -12.34 -18.77 -12.54
C VAL A 96 -12.96 -18.27 -11.27
N GLU A 97 -13.31 -19.25 -10.44
CA GLU A 97 -13.76 -19.05 -9.09
C GLU A 97 -12.70 -19.57 -8.12
N ALA A 98 -12.40 -18.72 -7.16
CA ALA A 98 -11.50 -18.97 -6.06
C ALA A 98 -12.25 -18.80 -4.74
N VAL A 99 -12.17 -19.79 -3.87
CA VAL A 99 -12.78 -19.79 -2.55
C VAL A 99 -11.73 -20.18 -1.52
N GLY A 100 -11.49 -19.31 -0.55
CA GLY A 100 -10.54 -19.56 0.53
C GLY A 100 -9.73 -18.31 0.88
N SER A 101 -8.98 -18.40 1.97
CA SER A 101 -8.08 -17.31 2.37
C SER A 101 -6.88 -17.21 1.43
N ALA A 102 -6.35 -15.99 1.25
CA ALA A 102 -5.20 -15.74 0.38
C ALA A 102 -3.98 -16.63 0.73
N PRO A 103 -3.61 -16.79 2.02
CA PRO A 103 -2.48 -17.65 2.40
C PRO A 103 -2.70 -19.12 2.05
N MET A 104 -3.91 -19.65 2.28
CA MET A 104 -4.24 -21.04 1.94
C MET A 104 -4.18 -21.29 0.44
N LEU A 105 -4.76 -20.38 -0.34
CA LEU A 105 -4.72 -20.44 -1.80
C LEU A 105 -3.28 -20.32 -2.32
N ALA A 106 -2.49 -19.40 -1.79
CA ALA A 106 -1.08 -19.24 -2.17
C ALA A 106 -0.25 -20.48 -1.87
N LEU A 107 -0.42 -21.08 -0.67
CA LEU A 107 0.26 -22.30 -0.29
C LEU A 107 -0.16 -23.49 -1.17
N ALA A 108 -1.46 -23.70 -1.32
CA ALA A 108 -1.99 -24.81 -2.13
C ALA A 108 -1.52 -24.70 -3.59
N VAL A 109 -1.53 -23.48 -4.15
CA VAL A 109 -0.97 -23.21 -5.48
C VAL A 109 0.52 -23.48 -5.56
N THR A 110 1.28 -23.10 -4.53
CA THR A 110 2.72 -23.33 -4.48
C THR A 110 3.04 -24.83 -4.44
N GLU A 111 2.33 -25.60 -3.62
CA GLU A 111 2.50 -27.06 -3.57
C GLU A 111 2.05 -27.74 -4.86
N TRP A 112 0.98 -27.26 -5.49
CA TRP A 112 0.57 -27.71 -6.82
C TRP A 112 1.65 -27.44 -7.88
N THR A 113 2.24 -26.24 -7.87
CA THR A 113 3.32 -25.82 -8.79
C THR A 113 4.52 -26.77 -8.68
N LYS A 114 4.93 -27.12 -7.46
CA LYS A 114 6.02 -28.07 -7.21
C LYS A 114 5.70 -29.48 -7.68
N ARG A 115 4.44 -29.91 -7.49
CA ARG A 115 3.98 -31.25 -7.85
C ARG A 115 3.81 -31.43 -9.36
N PHE A 116 3.45 -30.37 -10.08
CA PHE A 116 3.14 -30.41 -11.52
C PHE A 116 3.98 -29.39 -12.32
N PRO A 117 5.32 -29.51 -12.34
CA PRO A 117 6.19 -28.55 -13.04
C PRO A 117 5.96 -28.51 -14.56
N GLU A 118 5.49 -29.61 -15.15
CA GLU A 118 5.13 -29.69 -16.58
C GLU A 118 4.00 -28.75 -16.99
N ALA A 119 3.19 -28.27 -16.02
CA ALA A 119 2.11 -27.32 -16.29
C ALA A 119 2.63 -26.00 -16.88
N TYR A 120 3.89 -25.63 -16.61
CA TYR A 120 4.49 -24.36 -17.06
C TYR A 120 5.26 -24.44 -18.38
N ARG A 121 5.47 -25.64 -18.94
CA ARG A 121 6.29 -25.79 -20.15
C ARG A 121 5.57 -25.46 -21.44
N LEU A 122 4.24 -25.42 -21.41
CA LEU A 122 3.43 -25.19 -22.60
C LEU A 122 3.05 -23.70 -22.69
N PRO A 123 3.43 -22.98 -23.76
CA PRO A 123 2.98 -21.62 -23.97
C PRO A 123 1.46 -21.57 -24.06
N THR A 124 0.85 -20.77 -23.19
CA THR A 124 -0.59 -20.69 -23.03
C THR A 124 -1.03 -19.24 -23.09
N GLN A 125 -2.03 -18.99 -23.93
CA GLN A 125 -2.69 -17.71 -24.07
C GLN A 125 -4.16 -17.84 -23.66
N ALA A 126 -4.69 -16.84 -22.96
CA ALA A 126 -6.13 -16.68 -22.81
C ALA A 126 -6.61 -15.29 -23.14
N GLN A 127 -7.87 -15.24 -23.53
CA GLN A 127 -8.65 -14.01 -23.70
C GLN A 127 -9.97 -14.13 -22.93
N GLU A 128 -10.54 -12.97 -22.59
CA GLU A 128 -11.83 -12.87 -21.88
C GLU A 128 -11.83 -13.62 -20.53
N VAL A 129 -10.73 -13.51 -19.80
CA VAL A 129 -10.55 -14.12 -18.49
C VAL A 129 -11.28 -13.30 -17.43
N ASN A 130 -12.19 -13.95 -16.72
CA ASN A 130 -12.88 -13.42 -15.57
C ASN A 130 -12.42 -14.18 -14.33
N VAL A 131 -12.09 -13.48 -13.26
CA VAL A 131 -11.69 -14.08 -11.98
C VAL A 131 -12.60 -13.55 -10.90
N SER A 132 -13.11 -14.44 -10.05
CA SER A 132 -13.87 -14.12 -8.86
C SER A 132 -13.26 -14.84 -7.68
N TRP A 133 -12.81 -14.10 -6.67
CA TRP A 133 -12.22 -14.67 -5.46
C TRP A 133 -13.04 -14.26 -4.24
N ARG A 134 -13.52 -15.26 -3.49
CA ARG A 134 -14.26 -15.15 -2.24
C ARG A 134 -13.41 -15.69 -1.07
N PRO A 135 -13.39 -15.04 0.11
CA PRO A 135 -12.67 -15.56 1.26
C PRO A 135 -13.26 -16.88 1.80
N ALA A 136 -14.58 -17.03 1.72
CA ALA A 136 -15.31 -18.23 2.10
C ALA A 136 -16.54 -18.45 1.18
N ALA A 137 -17.07 -19.67 1.17
CA ALA A 137 -18.27 -19.99 0.40
C ALA A 137 -19.46 -19.17 0.89
N GLY A 138 -20.27 -18.65 -0.04
CA GLY A 138 -21.45 -17.83 0.26
C GLY A 138 -21.17 -16.36 0.63
N GLN A 139 -19.90 -15.96 0.79
CA GLN A 139 -19.54 -14.54 0.99
C GLN A 139 -19.36 -13.82 -0.34
N ASP A 140 -19.53 -12.50 -0.33
CA ASP A 140 -19.26 -11.66 -1.50
C ASP A 140 -17.80 -11.77 -1.97
N PRO A 141 -17.54 -11.61 -3.28
CA PRO A 141 -16.17 -11.63 -3.80
C PRO A 141 -15.34 -10.51 -3.19
N TRP A 142 -14.19 -10.89 -2.64
CA TRP A 142 -13.16 -9.97 -2.22
C TRP A 142 -12.45 -9.34 -3.43
N LEU A 143 -12.24 -10.11 -4.50
CA LEU A 143 -11.66 -9.62 -5.75
C LEU A 143 -12.49 -10.12 -6.94
N THR A 144 -12.77 -9.23 -7.88
CA THR A 144 -13.26 -9.58 -9.20
C THR A 144 -12.37 -8.95 -10.27
N LEU A 145 -12.03 -9.70 -11.30
CA LEU A 145 -11.32 -9.23 -12.49
C LEU A 145 -12.16 -9.56 -13.70
N LYS A 146 -12.23 -8.65 -14.67
CA LYS A 146 -13.00 -8.81 -15.91
C LYS A 146 -12.18 -8.38 -17.12
N GLY A 147 -12.51 -8.97 -18.27
CA GLY A 147 -11.83 -8.65 -19.54
C GLY A 147 -10.34 -9.02 -19.51
N GLY A 148 -9.98 -10.05 -18.76
CA GLY A 148 -8.59 -10.43 -18.58
C GLY A 148 -8.01 -11.07 -19.84
N SER A 149 -6.71 -10.94 -20.03
CA SER A 149 -5.98 -11.78 -20.97
C SER A 149 -4.63 -12.20 -20.39
N LEU A 150 -4.20 -13.39 -20.77
CA LEU A 150 -2.94 -13.98 -20.38
C LEU A 150 -2.11 -14.18 -21.64
N THR A 151 -0.89 -13.66 -21.66
CA THR A 151 0.05 -13.79 -22.79
C THR A 151 1.35 -14.43 -22.31
N PRO A 152 1.83 -15.53 -22.93
CA PRO A 152 3.07 -16.18 -22.55
C PRO A 152 4.27 -15.31 -22.91
N THR A 153 5.33 -15.37 -22.09
CA THR A 153 6.63 -14.74 -22.34
C THR A 153 7.74 -15.79 -22.35
N THR A 154 8.94 -15.44 -22.82
CA THR A 154 10.09 -16.37 -22.92
C THR A 154 10.43 -17.07 -21.60
N GLY A 155 10.09 -16.48 -20.45
CA GLY A 155 10.37 -17.03 -19.13
C GLY A 155 9.17 -17.07 -18.19
N GLY A 156 7.94 -16.91 -18.68
CA GLY A 156 6.75 -16.84 -17.84
C GLY A 156 5.50 -16.39 -18.60
N ALA A 157 4.74 -15.46 -18.02
CA ALA A 157 3.60 -14.84 -18.70
C ALA A 157 3.26 -13.49 -18.06
N THR A 158 2.49 -12.71 -18.81
CA THR A 158 1.85 -11.47 -18.36
C THR A 158 0.35 -11.64 -18.40
N PHE A 159 -0.34 -11.12 -17.40
CA PHE A 159 -1.78 -11.02 -17.34
C PHE A 159 -2.15 -9.54 -17.28
N HIS A 160 -3.21 -9.15 -17.98
CA HIS A 160 -3.88 -7.88 -17.77
C HIS A 160 -5.36 -8.11 -17.57
N ALA A 161 -6.04 -7.20 -16.86
CA ALA A 161 -7.50 -7.13 -16.79
C ALA A 161 -7.96 -5.69 -16.96
N ASP A 162 -8.95 -5.51 -17.82
CA ASP A 162 -9.53 -4.19 -18.14
C ASP A 162 -10.21 -3.54 -16.95
N ALA A 163 -10.78 -4.35 -16.05
CA ALA A 163 -11.47 -3.88 -14.86
C ALA A 163 -11.25 -4.84 -13.69
N ALA A 164 -10.98 -4.25 -12.53
CA ALA A 164 -10.84 -4.95 -11.27
C ALA A 164 -11.66 -4.26 -10.19
N LYS A 165 -12.31 -5.07 -9.36
CA LYS A 165 -12.89 -4.61 -8.09
C LYS A 165 -12.30 -5.36 -6.92
N ALA A 166 -11.80 -4.63 -5.94
CA ALA A 166 -11.31 -5.17 -4.68
C ALA A 166 -12.17 -4.64 -3.53
N LEU A 167 -12.71 -5.53 -2.69
CA LEU A 167 -13.61 -5.18 -1.58
C LEU A 167 -14.84 -4.35 -2.04
N GLY A 168 -15.32 -4.60 -3.26
CA GLY A 168 -16.41 -3.84 -3.87
C GLY A 168 -16.00 -2.52 -4.54
N PHE A 169 -14.79 -2.03 -4.30
CA PHE A 169 -14.26 -0.79 -4.87
C PHE A 169 -13.61 -1.03 -6.23
N ASP A 170 -13.85 -0.15 -7.18
CA ASP A 170 -13.20 -0.17 -8.49
C ASP A 170 -11.74 0.27 -8.35
N VAL A 171 -10.80 -0.60 -8.74
CA VAL A 171 -9.36 -0.30 -8.72
C VAL A 171 -8.79 -0.15 -10.13
N GLY A 172 -9.66 -0.08 -11.14
CA GLY A 172 -9.29 0.11 -12.54
C GLY A 172 -8.61 -1.10 -13.15
N LYS A 173 -7.62 -0.84 -14.00
CA LYS A 173 -6.83 -1.85 -14.70
C LYS A 173 -5.86 -2.56 -13.76
N VAL A 174 -5.58 -3.83 -14.03
CA VAL A 174 -4.61 -4.62 -13.26
C VAL A 174 -3.69 -5.37 -14.21
N GLY A 175 -2.40 -5.11 -14.10
CA GLY A 175 -1.32 -5.88 -14.71
C GLY A 175 -0.72 -6.89 -13.72
N ALA A 176 -0.28 -8.03 -14.22
CA ALA A 176 0.53 -8.96 -13.46
C ALA A 176 1.58 -9.58 -14.38
N ALA A 177 2.81 -9.63 -13.92
CA ALA A 177 3.92 -10.26 -14.63
C ALA A 177 4.56 -11.29 -13.72
N PHE A 178 5.00 -12.39 -14.31
CA PHE A 178 5.60 -13.45 -13.54
C PHE A 178 6.65 -14.17 -14.33
N THR A 179 7.66 -14.69 -13.64
CA THR A 179 8.64 -15.60 -14.22
C THR A 179 8.42 -17.01 -13.68
N ALA A 180 8.79 -18.02 -14.46
CA ALA A 180 8.66 -19.43 -14.13
C ALA A 180 9.80 -19.92 -13.23
N ASN A 181 10.95 -19.23 -13.27
CA ASN A 181 12.19 -19.69 -12.66
C ASN A 181 12.55 -18.97 -11.35
N ASP A 182 12.10 -17.72 -11.15
CA ASP A 182 12.67 -16.88 -10.09
C ASP A 182 11.87 -16.88 -8.78
N ALA A 183 10.82 -17.70 -8.71
CA ALA A 183 9.89 -17.70 -7.58
C ALA A 183 9.46 -16.29 -7.16
N ASP A 184 9.21 -15.48 -8.18
CA ASP A 184 8.89 -14.07 -8.08
C ASP A 184 7.60 -13.79 -8.86
N VAL A 185 6.75 -12.97 -8.26
CA VAL A 185 5.49 -12.53 -8.85
C VAL A 185 5.42 -11.03 -8.69
N ALA A 186 5.30 -10.31 -9.81
CA ALA A 186 5.10 -8.87 -9.82
C ALA A 186 3.65 -8.57 -10.21
N LEU A 187 2.97 -7.74 -9.42
CA LEU A 187 1.61 -7.27 -9.65
C LEU A 187 1.66 -5.75 -9.77
N GLY A 188 0.93 -5.20 -10.73
CA GLY A 188 0.73 -3.77 -10.94
C GLY A 188 -0.76 -3.44 -10.90
N PHE A 189 -1.15 -2.41 -10.17
CA PHE A 189 -2.53 -1.92 -10.13
C PHE A 189 -2.59 -0.50 -10.66
N GLY A 190 -3.63 -0.20 -11.45
CA GLY A 190 -3.87 1.09 -12.11
C GLY A 190 -3.41 1.14 -13.57
N GLU A 191 -2.49 0.27 -13.99
CA GLU A 191 -1.96 0.17 -15.36
C GLU A 191 -1.74 -1.30 -15.75
N ASP A 192 -1.76 -1.56 -17.06
CA ASP A 192 -1.55 -2.90 -17.63
C ASP A 192 -0.07 -3.32 -17.59
N ASP A 193 0.84 -2.36 -17.72
CA ASP A 193 2.28 -2.56 -17.56
C ASP A 193 2.68 -2.40 -16.09
N VAL A 194 3.16 -3.50 -15.50
CA VAL A 194 3.63 -3.54 -14.11
C VAL A 194 4.75 -2.53 -13.85
N GLY A 195 5.58 -2.19 -14.85
CA GLY A 195 6.64 -1.19 -14.70
C GLY A 195 6.12 0.23 -14.49
N ASN A 196 4.94 0.54 -15.03
CA ASN A 196 4.32 1.87 -14.99
C ASN A 196 3.18 1.97 -13.95
N ALA A 197 2.79 0.85 -13.34
CA ALA A 197 1.70 0.83 -12.37
C ALA A 197 2.00 1.68 -11.12
N PRO A 198 1.05 2.51 -10.65
CA PRO A 198 1.23 3.32 -9.45
C PRO A 198 1.41 2.48 -8.19
N VAL A 199 0.74 1.32 -8.10
CA VAL A 199 0.95 0.36 -7.00
C VAL A 199 1.58 -0.89 -7.58
N ARG A 200 2.76 -1.24 -7.08
CA ARG A 200 3.53 -2.42 -7.48
C ARG A 200 3.72 -3.34 -6.29
N ILE A 201 3.47 -4.63 -6.46
CA ILE A 201 3.70 -5.64 -5.44
C ILE A 201 4.61 -6.70 -6.02
N ARG A 202 5.76 -6.94 -5.40
CA ARG A 202 6.69 -7.99 -5.76
C ARG A 202 6.72 -9.04 -4.67
N VAL A 203 6.45 -10.30 -5.00
CA VAL A 203 6.34 -11.39 -4.03
C VAL A 203 7.39 -12.44 -4.30
N GLN A 204 8.35 -12.59 -3.38
CA GLN A 204 9.39 -13.61 -3.44
C GLN A 204 8.99 -14.79 -2.56
N HIS A 205 8.49 -15.86 -3.18
CA HIS A 205 7.85 -16.96 -2.44
C HIS A 205 8.74 -18.19 -2.23
N ALA A 206 9.86 -18.34 -2.96
CA ALA A 206 10.78 -19.47 -2.73
C ALA A 206 11.75 -19.29 -1.55
N LEU A 207 11.90 -18.07 -1.02
CA LEU A 207 12.75 -17.83 0.15
C LEU A 207 12.29 -18.63 1.38
N PRO A 208 13.19 -19.06 2.28
CA PRO A 208 12.81 -19.74 3.52
C PRO A 208 11.73 -18.99 4.30
N SER A 209 11.84 -17.66 4.32
CA SER A 209 10.81 -16.72 4.74
C SER A 209 10.37 -15.92 3.51
N PRO A 210 9.20 -16.20 2.92
CA PRO A 210 8.67 -15.43 1.81
C PRO A 210 8.58 -13.95 2.16
N THR A 211 8.75 -13.09 1.16
CA THR A 211 8.63 -11.64 1.32
C THR A 211 7.70 -11.04 0.27
N ALA A 212 7.14 -9.88 0.59
CA ALA A 212 6.45 -9.04 -0.38
C ALA A 212 6.89 -7.59 -0.21
N ASP A 213 7.33 -6.99 -1.31
CA ASP A 213 7.63 -5.57 -1.40
C ASP A 213 6.46 -4.87 -2.10
N VAL A 214 5.81 -3.94 -1.40
CA VAL A 214 4.77 -3.08 -1.93
C VAL A 214 5.37 -1.71 -2.16
N GLU A 215 5.22 -1.16 -3.35
CA GLU A 215 5.67 0.19 -3.69
C GLU A 215 4.49 1.00 -4.24
N LEU A 216 4.31 2.19 -3.70
CA LEU A 216 3.42 3.23 -4.19
C LEU A 216 4.29 4.31 -4.85
N ALA A 217 4.23 4.40 -6.17
CA ALA A 217 4.83 5.49 -6.92
C ALA A 217 4.16 6.82 -6.55
N PRO A 218 4.86 7.97 -6.69
CA PRO A 218 4.27 9.28 -6.43
C PRO A 218 2.96 9.47 -7.20
N VAL A 219 1.87 9.68 -6.46
CA VAL A 219 0.53 9.86 -7.02
C VAL A 219 -0.24 10.90 -6.22
N ASP A 220 -1.09 11.68 -6.90
CA ASP A 220 -2.01 12.61 -6.22
C ASP A 220 -2.89 11.83 -5.24
N LEU A 221 -2.90 12.28 -3.99
CA LEU A 221 -3.55 11.55 -2.90
C LEU A 221 -5.08 11.42 -3.13
N ASP A 222 -5.69 12.39 -3.81
CA ASP A 222 -7.10 12.35 -4.21
C ASP A 222 -7.43 11.18 -5.15
N LYS A 223 -6.47 10.76 -6.00
CA LYS A 223 -6.64 9.60 -6.88
C LYS A 223 -6.63 8.28 -6.12
N LEU A 224 -5.99 8.24 -4.94
CA LEU A 224 -6.01 7.07 -4.06
C LEU A 224 -7.29 6.99 -3.24
N ALA A 225 -7.79 8.10 -2.72
CA ALA A 225 -8.94 8.11 -1.81
C ALA A 225 -10.29 8.11 -2.55
N GLY A 226 -10.36 8.75 -3.72
CA GLY A 226 -11.58 8.87 -4.53
C GLY A 226 -12.30 7.55 -4.79
N PRO A 227 -11.61 6.49 -5.27
CA PRO A 227 -12.24 5.20 -5.52
C PRO A 227 -12.86 4.53 -4.29
N PHE A 228 -12.37 4.85 -3.09
CA PHE A 228 -12.90 4.32 -1.83
C PHE A 228 -14.05 5.18 -1.25
N GLY A 229 -14.46 6.24 -1.94
CA GLY A 229 -15.44 7.20 -1.43
C GLY A 229 -14.94 7.97 -0.20
N VAL A 230 -13.63 7.92 0.07
CA VAL A 230 -13.00 8.59 1.21
C VAL A 230 -12.76 10.04 0.83
N LYS A 231 -13.41 10.96 1.55
CA LYS A 231 -13.10 12.39 1.43
C LYS A 231 -11.90 12.71 2.29
N LEU A 232 -10.88 13.31 1.69
CA LEU A 232 -9.71 13.76 2.40
C LEU A 232 -9.82 15.26 2.71
N PRO A 233 -9.41 15.70 3.92
CA PRO A 233 -9.45 17.11 4.29
C PRO A 233 -8.25 17.91 3.74
N ILE A 234 -7.50 17.35 2.79
CA ILE A 234 -6.26 17.91 2.26
C ILE A 234 -6.25 17.82 0.73
N LYS A 235 -5.74 18.87 0.08
CA LYS A 235 -5.65 19.01 -1.38
C LYS A 235 -4.20 19.19 -1.82
N ASP A 236 -3.93 18.91 -3.08
CA ASP A 236 -2.62 19.13 -3.71
C ASP A 236 -1.46 18.38 -3.01
N VAL A 237 -1.76 17.24 -2.40
CA VAL A 237 -0.79 16.37 -1.72
C VAL A 237 -0.46 15.17 -2.61
N VAL A 238 0.83 14.88 -2.76
CA VAL A 238 1.31 13.70 -3.48
C VAL A 238 1.78 12.65 -2.48
N ALA A 239 1.21 11.45 -2.56
CA ALA A 239 1.56 10.32 -1.71
C ALA A 239 2.51 9.36 -2.44
N SER A 240 3.43 8.79 -1.68
CA SER A 240 4.32 7.71 -2.13
C SER A 240 4.70 6.83 -0.94
N GLY A 241 5.21 5.63 -1.19
CA GLY A 241 5.64 4.79 -0.09
C GLY A 241 6.16 3.42 -0.51
N LYS A 242 6.72 2.71 0.47
CA LYS A 242 7.21 1.35 0.36
C LYS A 242 6.83 0.59 1.62
N ALA A 243 6.42 -0.66 1.47
CA ALA A 243 6.25 -1.58 2.57
C ALA A 243 6.96 -2.89 2.25
N HIS A 244 7.78 -3.37 3.17
CA HIS A 244 8.39 -4.69 3.10
C HIS A 244 7.67 -5.61 4.09
N LEU A 245 7.16 -6.74 3.61
CA LEU A 245 6.44 -7.72 4.39
C LEU A 245 7.23 -9.02 4.43
N VAL A 246 7.26 -9.67 5.59
CA VAL A 246 7.86 -10.98 5.82
C VAL A 246 6.78 -11.94 6.29
N PHE A 247 6.70 -13.09 5.64
CA PHE A 247 5.75 -14.14 5.94
C PHE A 247 6.46 -15.33 6.57
N GLU A 248 5.82 -15.95 7.55
CA GLU A 248 6.21 -17.26 8.04
C GLU A 248 5.56 -18.36 7.18
N ARG A 249 6.33 -19.37 6.79
CA ARG A 249 5.78 -20.57 6.14
C ARG A 249 5.10 -21.45 7.19
N ALA A 250 3.79 -21.33 7.29
CA ALA A 250 2.97 -22.17 8.14
C ALA A 250 1.65 -22.54 7.45
N VAL A 251 1.10 -23.71 7.79
CA VAL A 251 -0.23 -24.14 7.35
C VAL A 251 -1.31 -23.29 8.01
N GLU A 252 -1.10 -22.94 9.27
CA GLU A 252 -1.98 -22.02 9.99
C GLU A 252 -1.62 -20.56 9.70
N PRO A 253 -2.59 -19.64 9.67
CA PRO A 253 -2.32 -18.22 9.57
C PRO A 253 -1.39 -17.77 10.71
N LYS A 254 -0.23 -17.20 10.35
CA LYS A 254 0.70 -16.57 11.28
C LYS A 254 0.67 -15.04 11.14
N PRO A 255 1.13 -14.31 12.16
CA PRO A 255 1.31 -12.87 12.04
C PRO A 255 2.22 -12.53 10.86
N ILE A 256 1.97 -11.40 10.21
CA ILE A 256 2.87 -10.86 9.18
C ILE A 256 3.63 -9.71 9.81
N SER A 257 4.95 -9.73 9.72
CA SER A 257 5.77 -8.61 10.19
C SER A 257 6.26 -7.82 9.00
N GLY A 258 6.50 -6.53 9.19
CA GLY A 258 6.98 -5.70 8.11
C GLY A 258 7.47 -4.33 8.56
N HIS A 259 7.94 -3.58 7.59
CA HIS A 259 8.39 -2.21 7.73
C HIS A 259 7.73 -1.34 6.67
N LEU A 260 7.21 -0.19 7.08
CA LEU A 260 6.50 0.78 6.25
C LEU A 260 7.28 2.09 6.23
N LEU A 261 7.46 2.64 5.04
CA LEU A 261 7.91 4.01 4.79
C LEU A 261 6.90 4.69 3.86
N ALA A 262 6.19 5.69 4.34
CA ALA A 262 5.26 6.50 3.55
C ALA A 262 5.71 7.96 3.55
N LYS A 263 5.44 8.67 2.46
CA LYS A 263 5.76 10.09 2.29
C LYS A 263 4.57 10.82 1.69
N LEU A 264 4.23 11.94 2.30
CA LEU A 264 3.26 12.93 1.79
C LEU A 264 4.01 14.21 1.45
N GLN A 265 4.06 14.54 0.16
CA GLN A 265 4.65 15.76 -0.37
C GLN A 265 3.55 16.83 -0.49
N GLY A 266 3.85 18.07 -0.10
CA GLY A 266 2.88 19.17 -0.02
C GLY A 266 2.04 19.18 1.26
N PHE A 267 2.23 18.19 2.15
CA PHE A 267 1.50 18.10 3.42
C PHE A 267 2.37 18.52 4.60
N VAL A 268 1.84 19.46 5.39
CA VAL A 268 2.36 19.84 6.71
C VAL A 268 1.40 19.31 7.78
N PRO A 269 1.86 18.56 8.79
CA PRO A 269 0.99 18.01 9.82
C PRO A 269 0.30 19.14 10.61
N PRO A 270 -0.96 18.96 11.06
CA PRO A 270 -1.63 19.93 11.90
C PRO A 270 -0.81 20.18 13.18
N HIS A 271 -0.28 21.40 13.32
CA HIS A 271 0.50 21.81 14.48
C HIS A 271 -0.23 22.87 15.31
N PRO A 272 0.15 23.05 16.59
CA PRO A 272 -0.27 24.21 17.36
C PRO A 272 0.17 25.53 16.67
N PRO A 273 -0.60 26.63 16.80
CA PRO A 273 -0.25 27.94 16.24
C PRO A 273 1.11 28.46 16.72
N GLU A 274 1.57 28.05 17.90
CA GLU A 274 2.88 28.41 18.44
C GLU A 274 4.05 27.86 17.61
N LEU A 275 3.78 26.90 16.71
CA LEU A 275 4.76 26.36 15.78
C LEU A 275 4.69 27.02 14.39
N ASP A 276 3.87 28.05 14.20
CA ASP A 276 3.72 28.74 12.92
C ASP A 276 5.05 29.36 12.48
N GLY A 277 5.50 28.98 11.28
CA GLY A 277 6.78 29.31 10.65
C GLY A 277 8.00 28.55 11.15
N PHE A 278 7.79 27.47 11.91
CA PHE A 278 8.77 26.40 12.00
C PHE A 278 8.97 25.77 10.61
N VAL A 279 10.22 25.49 10.23
CA VAL A 279 10.53 24.92 8.91
C VAL A 279 10.16 23.44 8.90
N PHE A 280 8.90 23.14 8.62
CA PHE A 280 8.37 21.77 8.45
C PHE A 280 8.80 21.12 7.12
N GLY A 281 9.48 21.86 6.25
CA GLY A 281 9.76 21.41 4.89
C GLY A 281 8.48 21.27 4.06
N ASP A 282 8.62 20.68 2.88
CA ASP A 282 7.54 20.44 1.93
C ASP A 282 7.08 18.97 1.96
N SER A 283 7.57 18.16 2.89
CA SER A 283 7.24 16.75 2.96
C SER A 283 7.17 16.21 4.38
N THR A 284 6.18 15.34 4.59
CA THR A 284 5.99 14.57 5.81
C THR A 284 6.27 13.10 5.54
N THR A 285 7.13 12.47 6.34
CA THR A 285 7.43 11.04 6.27
C THR A 285 6.87 10.31 7.48
N LEU A 286 6.26 9.15 7.25
CA LEU A 286 5.86 8.17 8.27
C LEU A 286 6.73 6.92 8.08
N GLU A 287 7.44 6.52 9.12
CA GLU A 287 8.21 5.28 9.16
C GLU A 287 7.70 4.42 10.32
N SER A 288 7.48 3.11 10.13
CA SER A 288 7.02 2.23 11.20
C SER A 288 7.35 0.78 10.94
N ASP A 289 7.75 0.06 11.98
CA ASP A 289 7.64 -1.40 12.00
C ASP A 289 6.16 -1.75 12.24
N PHE A 290 5.67 -2.84 11.66
CA PHE A 290 4.30 -3.29 11.89
C PHE A 290 4.17 -4.80 12.00
N THR A 291 3.13 -5.25 12.71
CA THR A 291 2.70 -6.64 12.75
C THR A 291 1.21 -6.73 12.49
N VAL A 292 0.81 -7.57 11.54
CA VAL A 292 -0.58 -7.89 11.21
C VAL A 292 -0.96 -9.20 11.88
N THR A 293 -2.06 -9.23 12.61
CA THR A 293 -2.55 -10.44 13.27
C THR A 293 -2.91 -11.55 12.28
N PRO A 294 -2.94 -12.83 12.71
CA PRO A 294 -3.31 -13.97 11.86
C PRO A 294 -4.64 -13.81 11.11
N ASP A 295 -5.64 -13.22 11.77
CA ASP A 295 -6.98 -12.95 11.23
C ASP A 295 -7.05 -11.71 10.32
N ARG A 296 -5.93 -10.97 10.17
CA ARG A 296 -5.79 -9.76 9.37
C ARG A 296 -6.69 -8.60 9.79
N LYS A 297 -7.21 -8.65 11.03
CA LYS A 297 -8.06 -7.60 11.58
C LYS A 297 -7.29 -6.51 12.29
N ASN A 298 -6.13 -6.81 12.86
CA ASN A 298 -5.36 -5.83 13.62
C ASN A 298 -3.96 -5.66 13.04
N VAL A 299 -3.54 -4.40 12.91
CA VAL A 299 -2.17 -4.00 12.60
C VAL A 299 -1.63 -3.22 13.77
N THR A 300 -0.61 -3.74 14.43
CA THR A 300 0.12 -3.01 15.47
C THR A 300 1.28 -2.28 14.82
N LEU A 301 1.38 -0.98 15.06
CA LEU A 301 2.47 -0.12 14.61
C LEU A 301 3.44 0.13 15.77
N THR A 302 4.72 -0.14 15.55
CA THR A 302 5.77 0.05 16.55
C THR A 302 6.94 0.84 16.01
N LYS A 303 7.67 1.53 16.89
CA LYS A 303 8.76 2.44 16.52
C LYS A 303 8.34 3.46 15.45
N THR A 304 7.07 3.84 15.48
CA THR A 304 6.49 4.73 14.49
C THR A 304 7.12 6.10 14.63
N THR A 305 7.57 6.67 13.53
CA THR A 305 8.16 8.00 13.46
C THR A 305 7.42 8.82 12.42
N VAL A 306 6.97 10.02 12.80
CA VAL A 306 6.44 11.03 11.88
C VAL A 306 7.41 12.20 11.86
N ALA A 307 7.90 12.57 10.68
CA ALA A 307 8.84 13.67 10.53
C ALA A 307 8.39 14.64 9.43
N ALA A 308 8.47 15.94 9.71
CA ALA A 308 8.28 17.02 8.76
C ALA A 308 9.36 18.08 9.04
N GLY A 309 10.41 18.13 8.21
CA GLY A 309 11.57 18.98 8.44
C GLY A 309 12.27 18.62 9.78
N ALA A 310 12.44 19.60 10.66
CA ALA A 310 13.01 19.37 11.99
C ALA A 310 11.98 18.88 13.03
N PHE A 311 10.69 18.83 12.69
CA PHE A 311 9.64 18.36 13.58
C PHE A 311 9.58 16.84 13.50
N LYS A 312 9.88 16.15 14.60
CA LYS A 312 9.91 14.69 14.67
C LYS A 312 9.13 14.20 15.88
N LEU A 313 8.17 13.32 15.64
CA LEU A 313 7.43 12.61 16.67
C LEU A 313 7.70 11.11 16.54
N ALA A 314 7.78 10.40 17.66
CA ALA A 314 7.96 8.96 17.72
C ALA A 314 6.93 8.34 18.66
N GLY A 315 6.52 7.11 18.40
CA GLY A 315 5.55 6.42 19.24
C GLY A 315 5.07 5.13 18.63
N ASN A 316 3.82 4.78 18.94
CA ASN A 316 3.20 3.53 18.49
C ASN A 316 1.75 3.79 18.07
N GLY A 317 1.14 2.79 17.44
CA GLY A 317 -0.26 2.86 17.06
C GLY A 317 -0.87 1.50 16.78
N SER A 318 -2.14 1.52 16.43
CA SER A 318 -2.91 0.35 16.04
C SER A 318 -3.92 0.72 14.96
N ILE A 319 -4.12 -0.18 14.01
CA ILE A 319 -5.18 -0.12 13.01
C ILE A 319 -6.05 -1.35 13.22
N GLU A 320 -7.30 -1.14 13.59
CA GLU A 320 -8.30 -2.18 13.77
C GLU A 320 -9.28 -2.14 12.60
N ARG A 321 -9.27 -3.19 11.78
CA ARG A 321 -10.10 -3.33 10.60
C ARG A 321 -11.43 -3.98 10.99
N GLU A 322 -12.50 -3.26 10.67
CA GLU A 322 -13.87 -3.76 10.65
C GLU A 322 -14.26 -4.10 9.20
N ASP A 323 -15.50 -4.56 8.99
CA ASP A 323 -15.92 -5.11 7.70
C ASP A 323 -15.74 -4.12 6.53
N THR A 324 -16.16 -2.87 6.73
CA THR A 324 -16.16 -1.81 5.70
C THR A 324 -15.28 -0.61 6.01
N HIS A 325 -14.62 -0.60 7.17
CA HIS A 325 -13.83 0.54 7.62
C HIS A 325 -12.71 0.10 8.56
N ALA A 326 -11.84 1.02 8.94
CA ALA A 326 -10.83 0.79 9.95
C ALA A 326 -10.78 1.94 10.95
N ARG A 327 -10.45 1.61 12.19
CA ARG A 327 -10.16 2.56 13.25
C ARG A 327 -8.66 2.63 13.48
N ILE A 328 -8.13 3.85 13.42
CA ILE A 328 -6.70 4.13 13.56
C ILE A 328 -6.51 4.86 14.88
N ARG A 329 -5.65 4.32 15.74
CA ARG A 329 -5.24 4.97 16.99
C ARG A 329 -3.72 5.12 17.01
N MET A 330 -3.23 6.31 17.30
CA MET A 330 -1.79 6.55 17.44
C MET A 330 -1.50 7.45 18.62
N ALA A 331 -0.37 7.22 19.29
CA ALA A 331 0.16 8.10 20.31
C ALA A 331 1.63 8.37 19.99
N LEU A 332 1.92 9.62 19.65
CA LEU A 332 3.23 10.08 19.21
C LEU A 332 3.73 11.16 20.15
N THR A 333 5.01 11.11 20.51
CA THR A 333 5.68 12.07 21.37
C THR A 333 6.97 12.56 20.71
N GLY A 334 7.30 13.82 20.90
CA GLY A 334 8.54 14.41 20.41
C GLY A 334 8.98 15.56 21.30
N ASN A 335 10.18 16.05 21.04
CA ASN A 335 10.75 17.19 21.75
C ASN A 335 11.17 18.24 20.73
N LEU A 336 10.77 19.48 20.97
CA LEU A 336 11.19 20.62 20.17
C LEU A 336 12.19 21.46 20.95
N PRO A 337 13.43 21.64 20.44
CA PRO A 337 14.40 22.53 21.05
C PRO A 337 13.84 23.96 21.16
N CYS A 338 13.93 24.56 22.34
CA CYS A 338 13.37 25.90 22.60
C CYS A 338 14.01 27.01 21.76
N ASP A 339 15.27 26.83 21.38
CA ASP A 339 15.98 27.74 20.48
C ASP A 339 15.45 27.66 19.03
N ALA A 340 15.08 26.47 18.57
CA ALA A 340 14.46 26.28 17.27
C ALA A 340 13.04 26.88 17.24
N LEU A 341 12.27 26.72 18.31
CA LEU A 341 10.95 27.33 18.49
C LEU A 341 11.00 28.86 18.46
N ALA A 342 11.90 29.45 19.26
CA ALA A 342 12.03 30.90 19.33
C ALA A 342 12.55 31.51 18.02
N GLY A 343 13.46 30.83 17.32
CA GLY A 343 13.92 31.25 16.00
C GLY A 343 12.80 31.24 14.96
N ALA A 344 11.99 30.17 14.94
CA ALA A 344 10.84 30.04 14.06
C ALA A 344 9.80 31.14 14.29
N ALA A 345 9.36 31.32 15.55
CA ALA A 345 8.40 32.36 15.91
C ALA A 345 8.91 33.77 15.55
N ALA A 346 10.21 34.02 15.75
CA ALA A 346 10.81 35.30 15.38
C ALA A 346 10.83 35.53 13.86
N GLU A 347 11.14 34.52 13.05
CA GLU A 347 11.08 34.62 11.58
C GLU A 347 9.66 34.88 11.07
N THR A 348 8.64 34.25 11.68
CA THR A 348 7.22 34.43 11.32
C THR A 348 6.73 35.85 11.60
N HIS A 349 7.08 36.41 12.77
CA HIS A 349 6.53 37.69 13.21
C HIS A 349 7.39 38.91 12.83
N LEU A 350 8.69 38.72 12.62
CA LEU A 350 9.63 39.83 12.35
C LEU A 350 10.19 39.81 10.91
N GLY A 351 9.88 38.77 10.13
CA GLY A 351 10.41 38.56 8.78
C GLY A 351 11.83 37.96 8.78
N SER A 352 12.27 37.47 7.61
CA SER A 352 13.48 36.61 7.50
C SER A 352 14.79 37.27 7.94
N VAL A 353 14.91 38.60 7.84
CA VAL A 353 16.14 39.32 8.21
C VAL A 353 16.23 39.55 9.71
N LEU A 354 15.17 40.09 10.34
CA LEU A 354 15.13 40.35 11.77
C LEU A 354 14.96 39.05 12.58
N GLY A 355 14.21 38.10 12.04
CA GLY A 355 14.03 36.77 12.63
C GLY A 355 15.34 36.00 12.79
N LYS A 356 16.26 36.08 11.81
CA LYS A 356 17.59 35.45 11.93
C LYS A 356 18.43 36.04 13.07
N ILE A 357 18.35 37.36 13.29
CA ILE A 357 19.09 38.04 14.36
C ILE A 357 18.52 37.62 15.72
N VAL A 358 17.20 37.68 15.88
CA VAL A 358 16.52 37.28 17.11
C VAL A 358 16.68 35.79 17.37
N GLY A 359 16.65 34.95 16.33
CA GLY A 359 16.90 33.52 16.42
C GLY A 359 18.33 33.18 16.86
N ALA A 360 19.33 33.94 16.40
CA ALA A 360 20.71 33.79 16.87
C ALA A 360 20.86 34.16 18.35
N ALA A 361 20.20 35.23 18.80
CA ALA A 361 20.16 35.61 20.21
C ALA A 361 19.42 34.56 21.06
N ALA A 362 18.30 34.04 20.57
CA ALA A 362 17.53 32.99 21.23
C ALA A 362 18.33 31.68 21.40
N LYS A 363 19.16 31.29 20.43
CA LYS A 363 20.09 30.14 20.56
C LYS A 363 21.10 30.30 21.70
N GLN A 364 21.56 31.53 21.95
CA GLN A 364 22.48 31.83 23.04
C GLN A 364 21.78 31.95 24.39
N ALA A 365 20.55 32.43 24.41
CA ALA A 365 19.80 32.72 25.64
C ALA A 365 18.90 31.59 26.12
N LEU A 366 18.41 30.70 25.25
CA LEU A 366 17.46 29.65 25.59
C LEU A 366 18.13 28.27 25.71
N LYS A 367 17.64 27.47 26.65
CA LYS A 367 17.94 26.05 26.83
C LYS A 367 16.64 25.30 27.10
N GLY A 368 16.64 24.02 26.77
CA GLY A 368 15.56 23.10 27.09
C GLY A 368 14.79 22.69 25.85
N SER A 369 13.71 21.96 26.09
CA SER A 369 12.85 21.44 25.04
C SER A 369 11.41 21.44 25.49
N VAL A 370 10.51 21.74 24.56
CA VAL A 370 9.07 21.58 24.72
C VAL A 370 8.71 20.16 24.32
N GLY A 371 8.10 19.41 25.24
CA GLY A 371 7.53 18.11 24.92
C GLY A 371 6.25 18.29 24.12
N VAL A 372 6.10 17.59 23.00
CA VAL A 372 4.87 17.58 22.20
C VAL A 372 4.32 16.16 22.20
N THR A 373 3.05 16.00 22.56
CA THR A 373 2.33 14.73 22.44
C THR A 373 1.15 14.93 21.51
N VAL A 374 1.01 14.03 20.54
CA VAL A 374 -0.10 13.98 19.60
C VAL A 374 -0.78 12.62 19.75
N LYS A 375 -2.07 12.63 20.08
CA LYS A 375 -2.89 11.41 20.04
C LYS A 375 -3.91 11.54 18.92
N LEU A 376 -3.97 10.51 18.08
CA LEU A 376 -4.89 10.40 16.96
C LEU A 376 -5.88 9.28 17.24
N ASP A 377 -7.16 9.53 17.01
CA ASP A 377 -8.22 8.52 16.90
C ASP A 377 -9.08 8.86 15.68
N ALA A 378 -9.03 8.00 14.66
CA ALA A 378 -9.68 8.24 13.37
C ALA A 378 -10.46 7.01 12.91
N ASP A 379 -11.60 7.24 12.26
CA ASP A 379 -12.38 6.23 11.52
C ASP A 379 -12.26 6.54 10.03
N THR A 380 -11.91 5.55 9.20
CA THR A 380 -11.71 5.75 7.76
C THR A 380 -12.97 6.21 7.01
N ARG A 381 -14.17 6.06 7.59
CA ARG A 381 -15.42 6.60 7.02
C ARG A 381 -15.58 8.10 7.24
N GLU A 382 -14.95 8.61 8.30
CA GLU A 382 -15.12 9.98 8.78
C GLU A 382 -13.76 10.61 9.08
N LEU A 383 -12.80 10.49 8.16
CA LEU A 383 -11.44 11.02 8.35
C LEU A 383 -11.43 12.53 8.59
N GLU A 384 -12.42 13.25 8.05
CA GLU A 384 -12.64 14.68 8.32
C GLU A 384 -12.95 14.99 9.80
N ASN A 385 -13.51 14.02 10.53
CA ASN A 385 -13.84 14.12 11.96
C ASN A 385 -12.80 13.45 12.87
N ALA A 386 -11.60 13.14 12.34
CA ALA A 386 -10.54 12.53 13.13
C ALA A 386 -10.21 13.36 14.37
N LYS A 387 -10.21 12.71 15.54
CA LYS A 387 -9.91 13.36 16.82
C LYS A 387 -8.40 13.43 16.98
N LEU A 388 -7.90 14.66 17.13
CA LEU A 388 -6.49 14.94 17.32
C LEU A 388 -6.29 15.71 18.63
N GLU A 389 -5.81 15.03 19.67
CA GLU A 389 -5.41 15.68 20.92
C GLU A 389 -3.95 16.10 20.84
N ARG A 390 -3.67 17.38 21.12
CA ARG A 390 -2.33 17.97 21.09
C ARG A 390 -2.02 18.46 22.49
N ILE A 391 -0.98 17.91 23.12
CA ILE A 391 -0.54 18.28 24.45
C ILE A 391 0.87 18.85 24.33
N ILE A 392 1.07 20.06 24.85
CA ILE A 392 2.34 20.75 24.85
C ILE A 392 2.83 20.84 26.31
N GLY A 393 4.02 20.31 26.58
CA GLY A 393 4.69 20.40 27.87
C GLY A 393 5.57 21.64 27.94
N VAL A 394 5.59 22.31 29.09
CA VAL A 394 6.44 23.49 29.31
C VAL A 394 7.84 23.03 29.73
N GLY A 395 8.87 23.41 28.97
CA GLY A 395 10.26 23.00 29.25
C GLY A 395 11.34 23.97 28.78
N CYS A 396 10.98 25.19 28.41
CA CYS A 396 11.95 26.23 28.06
C CYS A 396 12.44 26.98 29.29
N GLY A 397 13.75 27.14 29.39
CA GLY A 397 14.41 27.96 30.40
C GLY A 397 15.50 28.84 29.76
N LEU A 398 15.94 29.84 30.52
CA LEU A 398 17.09 30.65 30.12
C LEU A 398 18.39 29.88 30.40
N LYS A 399 19.35 29.93 29.49
CA LYS A 399 20.74 29.56 29.79
C LYS A 399 21.25 30.54 30.85
N PRO A 400 21.95 30.06 31.89
CA PRO A 400 22.66 30.97 32.79
C PRO A 400 23.63 31.78 31.93
N LEU A 401 23.41 33.09 31.86
CA LEU A 401 24.29 34.00 31.15
C LEU A 401 25.60 34.05 31.92
N ASP A 402 26.65 33.52 31.31
CA ASP A 402 28.00 33.73 31.81
C ASP A 402 28.40 35.17 31.48
N PHE A 403 28.04 36.10 32.37
CA PHE A 403 28.34 37.53 32.23
C PHE A 403 29.84 37.81 32.10
N THR A 404 30.71 36.85 32.40
CA THR A 404 32.16 36.97 32.20
C THR A 404 32.60 36.76 30.74
N LYS A 405 31.73 36.20 29.88
CA LYS A 405 32.01 35.92 28.45
C LYS A 405 31.17 36.76 27.48
N LEU A 406 30.27 37.59 27.98
CA LEU A 406 29.48 38.53 27.17
C LEU A 406 30.35 39.73 26.77
N ASP A 407 31.01 39.65 25.62
CA ASP A 407 31.63 40.81 24.98
C ASP A 407 30.54 41.69 24.34
N PHE A 408 30.00 42.62 25.13
CA PHE A 408 29.05 43.62 24.66
C PHE A 408 29.59 44.47 23.51
N GLY A 409 30.91 44.61 23.38
CA GLY A 409 31.56 45.33 22.27
C GLY A 409 31.46 44.58 20.95
N ALA A 410 31.56 43.24 20.96
CA ALA A 410 31.35 42.42 19.77
C ALA A 410 29.87 42.42 19.33
N LEU A 411 28.94 42.38 20.28
CA LEU A 411 27.50 42.43 20.03
C LEU A 411 27.09 43.77 19.41
N GLN A 412 27.59 44.89 19.95
CA GLN A 412 27.34 46.23 19.42
C GLN A 412 27.92 46.45 18.03
N LYS A 413 29.04 45.80 17.68
CA LYS A 413 29.64 45.82 16.33
C LYS A 413 28.92 44.93 15.32
N SER A 414 28.24 43.88 15.78
CA SER A 414 27.51 42.95 14.92
C SER A 414 26.08 43.39 14.58
N LEU A 415 25.56 44.39 15.29
CA LEU A 415 24.28 45.00 14.98
C LEU A 415 24.42 45.92 13.76
N PRO A 416 23.62 45.73 12.70
CA PRO A 416 23.56 46.71 11.62
C PRO A 416 23.16 48.08 12.18
N PRO A 417 23.65 49.18 11.59
CA PRO A 417 23.25 50.51 12.02
C PRO A 417 21.72 50.60 12.01
N LEU A 418 21.13 51.06 13.12
CA LEU A 418 19.69 51.28 13.22
C LEU A 418 19.26 52.17 12.04
N PRO A 419 18.19 51.79 11.31
CA PRO A 419 17.70 52.61 10.21
C PRO A 419 17.38 54.00 10.75
N SER A 420 18.07 55.01 10.21
CA SER A 420 17.86 56.41 10.53
C SER A 420 16.49 56.84 9.97
N GLY A 421 15.45 56.71 10.81
CA GLY A 421 14.08 57.02 10.43
C GLY A 421 13.03 56.09 11.04
N LEU A 422 13.24 55.62 12.29
CA LEU A 422 12.14 54.97 13.00
C LEU A 422 10.99 55.98 13.13
N PRO A 423 9.77 55.63 12.73
CA PRO A 423 8.62 56.50 12.93
C PRO A 423 8.51 56.82 14.43
N PRO A 424 8.17 58.06 14.81
CA PRO A 424 8.00 58.41 16.21
C PRO A 424 7.01 57.42 16.83
N LEU A 425 7.43 56.80 17.94
CA LEU A 425 6.56 55.90 18.69
C LEU A 425 5.27 56.67 19.00
N PRO A 426 4.08 56.09 18.75
CA PRO A 426 2.83 56.73 19.14
C PRO A 426 2.90 57.05 20.63
N ASN A 427 2.53 58.28 21.00
CA ASN A 427 2.39 58.67 22.40
C ASN A 427 1.36 57.73 23.04
N ILE A 428 1.84 56.70 23.74
CA ILE A 428 1.01 55.87 24.59
C ILE A 428 0.76 56.72 25.85
N ASP A 429 -0.34 57.45 25.83
CA ASP A 429 -0.86 58.17 26.99
C ASP A 429 -1.36 57.12 27.98
N LEU A 430 -0.46 56.67 28.86
CA LEU A 430 -0.78 55.75 29.95
C LEU A 430 -1.63 56.51 30.98
N LYS A 431 -2.94 56.58 30.74
CA LYS A 431 -3.91 56.91 31.79
C LYS A 431 -3.85 55.82 32.85
N VAL A 432 -3.08 56.09 33.91
CA VAL A 432 -3.14 55.31 35.15
C VAL A 432 -4.49 55.61 35.80
N GLU A 433 -5.50 54.80 35.48
CA GLU A 433 -6.75 54.78 36.23
C GLU A 433 -6.45 54.30 37.65
N LYS A 434 -6.45 55.25 38.57
CA LYS A 434 -6.31 55.01 40.01
C LYS A 434 -7.62 54.36 40.48
N LYS A 435 -7.71 53.03 40.36
CA LYS A 435 -8.85 52.25 40.85
C LYS A 435 -8.95 52.42 42.37
N ALA A 436 -10.00 53.09 42.82
CA ALA A 436 -10.30 53.28 44.23
C ALA A 436 -10.45 51.92 44.93
N ALA A 437 -9.89 51.82 46.14
CA ALA A 437 -10.02 50.66 47.00
C ALA A 437 -11.50 50.39 47.32
N PRO A 438 -11.96 49.12 47.31
CA PRO A 438 -13.32 48.80 47.72
C PRO A 438 -13.50 49.14 49.21
N ALA A 439 -14.56 49.88 49.50
CA ALA A 439 -15.00 50.17 50.85
C ALA A 439 -15.39 48.87 51.56
N ASN A 440 -14.75 48.62 52.70
CA ASN A 440 -15.19 47.63 53.68
C ASN A 440 -16.58 48.02 54.19
N SER A 441 -17.62 47.28 53.81
CA SER A 441 -18.90 47.31 54.51
C SER A 441 -18.86 46.31 55.68
N SER A 442 -18.63 46.88 56.86
CA SER A 442 -18.92 46.27 58.14
C SER A 442 -20.44 46.21 58.38
N GLY A 443 -20.95 45.00 58.68
CA GLY A 443 -22.06 44.73 59.60
C GLY A 443 -23.49 45.12 59.20
N GLN A 444 -24.37 44.13 59.03
CA GLN A 444 -25.21 43.58 60.10
C GLN A 444 -25.87 42.27 59.65
#